data_AF-A0AAN8ISD4-F1
#
_entry.id   AF-A0AAN8ISD4-F1
#
_cell.length_a   1.000
_cell.length_b   1.000
_cell.length_c   1.000
_cell.angle_alpha   90.00
_cell.angle_beta   90.00
_cell.angle_gamma   90.00
#
_symmetry.space_group_name_H-M   'P 1'
#
loop_
_entity.id
_entity.type
_entity.pdbx_description
1 polymer ?
#
loop_
_entity_poly.entity_id
_entity_poly.type
_entity_poly.pdbx_seq_one_letter_code
_entity_poly.pdbx_strand_id
1 'polypeptide(L)'
;MATVLKGKQSWLTRQGVLLQESVQRLEWLNVTQDLDQQKLFTELRQGVKELGLKREALEKAVEGFMLAADSADLTEENQEKAQSNISAAQEILEKGQDLSVRLLVRLEEFETRRINFTNDDSGRQPHLPPLQIPKFKGHIWEWDQFWGIFLTTVHTQNISKIEKFTYLLDALQRPAKETVQNLQISAKNYDLAIDALKQKYGNDEAIIGRLLASLHSIQAHSSSIADQRRILEKIAPIISQLQQKGEWIDT
;
A
#
# COMPACT_ATOMS: atom_id res chain seq x y z
N MET A 1 23.95 -50.35 5.03
CA MET A 1 22.69 -49.76 5.55
C MET A 1 22.87 -49.17 6.95
N ALA A 2 23.43 -49.88 7.92
CA ALA A 2 23.62 -49.40 9.30
C ALA A 2 24.35 -48.04 9.46
N THR A 3 25.39 -47.77 8.66
CA THR A 3 26.14 -46.49 8.71
C THR A 3 25.32 -45.29 8.26
N VAL A 4 24.42 -45.48 7.28
CA VAL A 4 23.55 -44.43 6.74
C VAL A 4 22.48 -44.06 7.76
N LEU A 5 21.84 -45.06 8.37
CA LEU A 5 20.84 -44.86 9.41
C LEU A 5 21.40 -44.11 10.62
N LYS A 6 22.60 -44.50 11.09
CA LYS A 6 23.28 -43.82 12.21
C LYS A 6 23.67 -42.37 11.87
N GLY A 7 24.06 -42.10 10.62
CA GLY A 7 24.32 -40.74 10.14
C GLY A 7 23.05 -39.88 10.13
N LYS A 8 21.93 -40.42 9.64
CA LYS A 8 20.63 -39.75 9.65
C LYS A 8 20.11 -39.50 11.07
N GLN A 9 20.28 -40.46 11.98
CA GLN A 9 19.95 -40.28 13.40
C GLN A 9 20.77 -39.14 14.04
N SER A 10 22.08 -39.11 13.81
CA SER A 10 22.94 -38.03 14.32
C SER A 10 22.52 -36.66 13.81
N TRP A 11 22.13 -36.58 12.54
CA TRP A 11 21.66 -35.33 11.94
C TRP A 11 20.30 -34.90 12.52
N LEU A 12 19.36 -35.84 12.67
CA LEU A 12 18.07 -35.62 13.34
C LEU A 12 18.26 -35.04 14.74
N THR A 13 19.08 -35.69 15.58
CA THR A 13 19.37 -35.23 16.94
C THR A 13 19.97 -33.84 16.94
N ARG A 14 20.93 -33.57 16.04
CA ARG A 14 21.56 -32.24 15.94
C ARG A 14 20.55 -31.15 15.56
N GLN A 15 19.67 -31.39 14.58
CA GLN A 15 18.66 -30.41 14.20
C GLN A 15 17.62 -30.20 15.32
N GLY A 16 17.26 -31.28 16.04
CA GLY A 16 16.39 -31.21 17.21
C GLY A 16 16.93 -30.28 18.29
N VAL A 17 18.19 -30.48 18.69
CA VAL A 17 18.86 -29.63 19.69
C VAL A 17 18.92 -28.18 19.23
N LEU A 18 19.29 -27.92 17.97
CA LEU A 18 19.40 -26.56 17.45
C LEU A 18 18.06 -25.81 17.46
N LEU A 19 16.95 -26.47 17.14
CA LEU A 19 15.62 -25.86 17.21
C LEU A 19 15.21 -25.64 18.67
N GLN A 20 15.42 -26.64 19.54
CA GLN A 20 15.10 -26.53 20.96
C GLN A 20 15.84 -25.38 21.66
N GLU A 21 17.13 -25.18 21.36
CA GLU A 21 17.90 -24.04 21.85
C GLU A 21 17.34 -22.70 21.40
N SER A 22 16.85 -22.60 20.15
CA SER A 22 16.20 -21.39 19.66
C SER A 22 14.87 -21.13 20.34
N VAL A 23 14.07 -22.16 20.55
CA VAL A 23 12.80 -22.03 21.29
C VAL A 23 13.06 -21.45 22.67
N GLN A 24 13.97 -22.06 23.44
CA GLN A 24 14.32 -21.57 24.78
C GLN A 24 14.87 -20.15 24.77
N ARG A 25 15.75 -19.82 23.81
CA ARG A 25 16.36 -18.48 23.73
C ARG A 25 15.39 -17.41 23.27
N LEU A 26 14.34 -17.74 22.51
CA LEU A 26 13.40 -16.77 21.95
C LEU A 26 12.11 -16.64 22.78
N GLU A 27 11.89 -17.51 23.77
CA GLU A 27 10.67 -17.52 24.59
C GLU A 27 10.40 -16.17 25.28
N TRP A 28 11.44 -15.44 25.69
CA TRP A 28 11.29 -14.13 26.34
C TRP A 28 10.63 -13.07 25.45
N LEU A 29 10.74 -13.19 24.13
CA LEU A 29 10.09 -12.28 23.18
C LEU A 29 8.56 -12.35 23.26
N ASN A 30 8.01 -13.45 23.75
CA ASN A 30 6.58 -13.61 23.94
C ASN A 30 6.01 -12.79 25.12
N VAL A 31 6.84 -12.40 26.09
CA VAL A 31 6.36 -11.76 27.34
C VAL A 31 6.88 -10.33 27.50
N THR A 32 7.99 -9.97 26.83
CA THR A 32 8.67 -8.69 27.05
C THR A 32 7.82 -7.46 26.67
N GLN A 33 7.77 -6.47 27.56
CA GLN A 33 7.14 -5.15 27.33
C GLN A 33 8.16 -3.99 27.38
N ASP A 34 9.40 -4.27 27.77
CA ASP A 34 10.40 -3.25 28.14
C ASP A 34 11.35 -2.87 27.00
N LEU A 35 11.16 -3.43 25.80
CA LEU A 35 11.99 -3.08 24.65
C LEU A 35 11.43 -1.89 23.87
N ASP A 36 12.37 -1.08 23.36
CA ASP A 36 12.11 -0.17 22.27
C ASP A 36 11.37 -0.89 21.12
N GLN A 37 10.36 -0.22 20.56
CA GLN A 37 9.43 -0.81 19.60
C GLN A 37 10.12 -1.24 18.30
N GLN A 38 11.12 -0.49 17.81
CA GLN A 38 11.88 -0.84 16.60
C GLN A 38 12.80 -2.03 16.86
N LYS A 39 13.44 -2.05 18.04
CA LYS A 39 14.27 -3.18 18.46
C LYS A 39 13.44 -4.45 18.61
N LEU A 40 12.31 -4.38 19.32
CA LEU A 40 11.41 -5.52 19.51
C LEU A 40 10.89 -6.08 18.18
N PHE A 41 10.49 -5.21 17.24
CA PHE A 41 10.08 -5.63 15.90
C PHE A 41 11.19 -6.39 15.15
N THR A 42 12.42 -5.89 15.23
CA THR A 42 13.57 -6.52 14.56
C THR A 42 13.87 -7.90 15.16
N GLU A 43 13.86 -8.00 16.50
CA GLU A 43 14.09 -9.26 17.22
C GLU A 43 12.97 -10.28 16.94
N LEU A 44 11.70 -9.86 16.91
CA LEU A 44 10.57 -10.72 16.56
C LEU A 44 10.71 -11.27 15.13
N ARG A 45 10.99 -10.39 14.17
CA ARG A 45 11.16 -10.79 12.76
C ARG A 45 12.32 -11.76 12.58
N GLN A 46 13.45 -11.49 13.24
CA GLN A 46 14.61 -12.36 13.20
C GLN A 46 14.33 -13.70 13.89
N GLY A 47 13.64 -13.69 15.04
CA GLY A 47 13.25 -14.88 15.77
C GLY A 47 12.32 -15.79 14.96
N VAL A 48 11.27 -15.25 14.34
CA VAL A 48 10.36 -16.00 13.46
C VAL A 48 11.13 -16.62 12.29
N LYS A 49 12.01 -15.84 11.63
CA LYS A 49 12.83 -16.35 10.52
C LYS A 49 13.75 -17.48 10.98
N GLU A 50 14.39 -17.33 12.14
CA GLU A 50 15.28 -18.34 12.70
C GLU A 50 14.53 -19.65 13.01
N LEU A 51 13.40 -19.56 13.70
CA LEU A 51 12.55 -20.71 14.03
C LEU A 51 12.09 -21.42 12.75
N GLY A 52 11.67 -20.67 11.73
CA GLY A 52 11.27 -21.23 10.43
C GLY A 52 12.38 -22.04 9.75
N LEU A 53 13.59 -21.48 9.65
CA LEU A 53 14.74 -22.14 9.03
C LEU A 53 15.16 -23.42 9.77
N LYS A 54 15.19 -23.38 11.11
CA LYS A 54 15.58 -24.54 11.92
C LYS A 54 14.51 -25.63 11.93
N ARG A 55 13.23 -25.25 11.90
CA ARG A 55 12.10 -26.15 11.76
C ARG A 55 12.16 -26.89 10.43
N GLU A 56 12.35 -26.17 9.32
CA GLU A 56 12.50 -26.78 7.99
C GLU A 56 13.68 -27.79 7.94
N ALA A 57 14.80 -27.46 8.59
CA ALA A 57 15.94 -28.36 8.68
C ALA A 57 15.64 -29.63 9.49
N LEU A 58 14.88 -29.52 10.59
CA LEU A 58 14.45 -30.66 11.39
C LEU A 58 13.40 -31.51 10.67
N GLU A 59 12.45 -30.90 9.95
CA GLU A 59 11.47 -31.62 9.11
C GLU A 59 12.17 -32.50 8.08
N LYS A 60 13.15 -31.96 7.35
CA LYS A 60 13.96 -32.74 6.39
C LYS A 60 14.76 -33.85 7.08
N ALA A 61 15.17 -33.64 8.33
CA ALA A 61 15.87 -34.65 9.12
C ALA A 61 14.95 -35.79 9.58
N VAL A 62 13.72 -35.48 9.97
CA VAL A 62 12.67 -36.46 10.30
C VAL A 62 12.36 -37.30 9.06
N GLU A 63 12.04 -36.66 7.94
CA GLU A 63 11.73 -37.36 6.68
C GLU A 63 12.90 -38.26 6.24
N GLY A 64 14.12 -37.72 6.24
CA GLY A 64 15.31 -38.46 5.85
C GLY A 64 15.66 -39.63 6.78
N PHE A 65 15.31 -39.54 8.08
CA PHE A 65 15.50 -40.63 9.04
C PHE A 65 14.41 -41.69 8.93
N MET A 66 13.15 -41.27 8.76
CA MET A 66 11.99 -42.15 8.54
C MET A 66 12.21 -43.04 7.30
N LEU A 67 12.53 -42.44 6.15
CA LEU A 67 12.83 -43.19 4.92
C LEU A 67 14.00 -44.17 5.10
N ALA A 68 15.03 -43.78 5.85
CA ALA A 68 16.18 -44.64 6.11
C ALA A 68 15.81 -45.81 7.04
N ALA A 69 14.93 -45.57 8.03
CA ALA A 69 14.42 -46.59 8.93
C ALA A 69 13.51 -47.59 8.21
N ASP A 70 12.59 -47.12 7.36
CA ASP A 70 11.68 -47.96 6.58
C ASP A 70 12.42 -48.87 5.58
N SER A 71 13.52 -48.37 5.02
CA SER A 71 14.36 -49.14 4.09
C SER A 71 15.31 -50.14 4.78
N ALA A 72 15.47 -50.03 6.10
CA ALA A 72 16.36 -50.88 6.86
C ALA A 72 15.59 -52.08 7.43
N ASP A 73 16.17 -53.27 7.28
CA ASP A 73 15.66 -54.48 7.93
C ASP A 73 16.03 -54.43 9.43
N LEU A 74 15.17 -53.80 10.23
CA LEU A 74 15.38 -53.53 11.65
C LEU A 74 14.71 -54.58 12.52
N THR A 75 15.35 -54.88 13.66
CA THR A 75 14.70 -55.62 14.74
C THR A 75 13.60 -54.77 15.38
N GLU A 76 12.61 -55.42 15.99
CA GLU A 76 11.50 -54.77 16.69
C GLU A 76 11.99 -53.73 17.73
N GLU A 77 13.03 -54.06 18.51
CA GLU A 77 13.67 -53.13 19.46
C GLU A 77 14.23 -51.87 18.77
N ASN A 78 14.84 -52.01 17.59
CA ASN A 78 15.41 -50.87 16.86
C ASN A 78 14.33 -50.05 16.14
N GLN A 79 13.22 -50.69 15.76
CA GLN A 79 12.04 -50.01 15.23
C GLN A 79 11.37 -49.14 16.29
N GLU A 80 11.22 -49.64 17.53
CA GLU A 80 10.71 -48.85 18.67
C GLU A 80 11.62 -47.64 18.96
N LYS A 81 12.94 -47.82 18.96
CA LYS A 81 13.90 -46.72 19.13
C LYS A 81 13.79 -45.69 18.01
N ALA A 82 13.65 -46.13 16.75
CA ALA A 82 13.47 -45.23 15.62
C ALA A 82 12.17 -44.41 15.77
N GLN A 83 11.07 -45.06 16.14
CA GLN A 83 9.79 -44.39 16.40
C GLN A 83 9.90 -43.38 17.54
N SER A 84 10.54 -43.74 18.66
CA SER A 84 10.77 -42.85 19.79
C SER A 84 11.58 -41.60 19.39
N ASN A 85 12.63 -41.76 18.57
CA ASN A 85 13.41 -40.62 18.07
C ASN A 85 12.58 -39.69 17.18
N ILE A 86 11.72 -40.26 16.31
CA ILE A 86 10.82 -39.49 15.45
C ILE A 86 9.81 -38.71 16.30
N SER A 87 9.18 -39.37 17.29
CA SER A 87 8.23 -38.72 18.19
C SER A 87 8.87 -37.59 18.99
N ALA A 88 10.09 -37.78 19.51
CA ALA A 88 10.82 -36.73 20.21
C ALA A 88 11.13 -35.52 19.29
N ALA A 89 11.48 -35.76 18.03
CA ALA A 89 11.70 -34.69 17.06
C ALA A 89 10.40 -33.95 16.69
N GLN A 90 9.28 -34.67 16.56
CA GLN A 90 7.96 -34.08 16.33
C GLN A 90 7.51 -33.18 17.47
N GLU A 91 7.75 -33.57 18.73
CA GLU A 91 7.45 -32.73 19.90
C GLU A 91 8.24 -31.40 19.86
N ILE A 92 9.49 -31.43 19.42
CA ILE A 92 10.31 -30.22 19.27
C ILE A 92 9.78 -29.35 18.10
N LEU A 93 9.35 -29.97 16.99
CA LEU A 93 8.72 -29.25 15.87
C LEU A 93 7.45 -28.54 16.32
N GLU A 94 6.61 -29.19 17.12
CA GLU A 94 5.37 -28.61 17.67
C GLU A 94 5.66 -27.41 18.56
N LYS A 95 6.62 -27.53 19.50
CA LYS A 95 7.06 -26.41 20.34
C LYS A 95 7.62 -25.24 19.52
N GLY A 96 8.40 -25.55 18.49
CA GLY A 96 8.93 -24.55 17.56
C GLY A 96 7.83 -23.83 16.77
N GLN A 97 6.81 -24.56 16.33
CA GLN A 97 5.67 -24.00 15.62
C GLN A 97 4.81 -23.13 16.54
N ASP A 98 4.49 -23.60 17.74
CA ASP A 98 3.72 -22.84 18.73
C ASP A 98 4.37 -21.48 19.03
N LEU A 99 5.68 -21.47 19.35
CA LEU A 99 6.38 -20.23 19.59
C LEU A 99 6.42 -19.35 18.33
N SER A 100 6.66 -19.93 17.16
CA SER A 100 6.66 -19.19 15.88
C SER A 100 5.32 -18.49 15.64
N VAL A 101 4.19 -19.16 15.90
CA VAL A 101 2.85 -18.56 15.77
C VAL A 101 2.67 -17.43 16.78
N ARG A 102 3.04 -17.63 18.04
CA ARG A 102 2.95 -16.57 19.07
C ARG A 102 3.77 -15.33 18.71
N LEU A 103 5.00 -15.51 18.21
CA LEU A 103 5.84 -14.39 17.77
C LEU A 103 5.29 -13.71 16.50
N LEU A 104 4.72 -14.47 15.57
CA LEU A 104 4.11 -13.94 14.35
C LEU A 104 2.88 -13.07 14.67
N VAL A 105 1.98 -13.54 15.54
CA VAL A 105 0.81 -12.76 16.00
C VAL A 105 1.27 -11.44 16.62
N ARG A 106 2.29 -11.46 17.47
CA ARG A 106 2.85 -10.24 18.06
C ARG A 106 3.42 -9.30 17.00
N LEU A 107 4.04 -9.84 15.97
CA LEU A 107 4.57 -9.07 14.84
C LEU A 107 3.44 -8.43 14.00
N GLU A 108 2.34 -9.15 13.77
CA GLU A 108 1.14 -8.62 13.11
C GLU A 108 0.45 -7.53 13.95
N GLU A 109 0.39 -7.68 15.26
CA GLU A 109 -0.10 -6.62 16.17
C GLU A 109 0.74 -5.34 16.04
N PHE A 110 2.06 -5.48 15.87
CA PHE A 110 2.97 -4.37 15.61
C PHE A 110 2.69 -3.69 14.27
N GLU A 111 2.50 -4.46 13.19
CA GLU A 111 2.20 -3.92 11.86
C GLU A 111 0.83 -3.25 11.81
N THR A 112 -0.17 -3.86 12.44
CA THR A 112 -1.53 -3.30 12.57
C THR A 112 -1.52 -2.00 13.37
N ARG A 113 -0.76 -1.94 14.48
CA ARG A 113 -0.54 -0.69 15.21
C ARG A 113 0.15 0.35 14.33
N ARG A 114 1.19 0.00 13.59
CA ARG A 114 1.85 0.94 12.66
C ARG A 114 0.89 1.49 11.62
N ILE A 115 0.00 0.67 11.05
CA ILE A 115 -1.01 1.12 10.08
C ILE A 115 -2.03 2.06 10.75
N ASN A 116 -2.44 1.77 11.98
CA ASN A 116 -3.35 2.63 12.74
C ASN A 116 -2.68 3.95 13.18
N PHE A 117 -1.38 3.94 13.52
CA PHE A 117 -0.60 5.15 13.80
C PHE A 117 -0.32 5.99 12.53
N THR A 118 -0.28 5.38 11.33
CA THR A 118 -0.16 6.15 10.08
C THR A 118 -1.42 6.92 9.67
N ASN A 119 -2.56 6.69 10.36
CA ASN A 119 -3.74 7.54 10.21
C ASN A 119 -3.73 8.76 11.16
N ASP A 120 -2.77 8.87 12.09
CA ASP A 120 -2.68 9.97 13.06
C ASP A 120 -1.28 10.64 13.16
N ASP A 121 -0.23 10.09 12.52
CA ASP A 121 1.09 10.72 12.51
C ASP A 121 1.49 11.24 11.12
N SER A 122 1.28 12.54 10.96
CA SER A 122 1.91 13.36 9.93
C SER A 122 3.43 13.34 10.07
N GLY A 123 4.13 12.37 9.46
CA GLY A 123 5.56 12.53 9.22
C GLY A 123 6.43 11.28 9.14
N ARG A 124 6.28 10.47 8.07
CA ARG A 124 7.40 9.90 7.28
C ARG A 124 6.86 8.96 6.20
N GLN A 125 6.34 9.56 5.13
CA GLN A 125 6.32 8.90 3.83
C GLN A 125 7.76 8.76 3.32
N PRO A 126 8.10 7.72 2.54
CA PRO A 126 9.35 7.69 1.79
C PRO A 126 9.51 9.03 1.06
N HIS A 127 10.67 9.70 1.22
CA HIS A 127 10.98 10.97 0.57
C HIS A 127 11.09 10.77 -0.95
N LEU A 128 9.94 10.70 -1.60
CA LEU A 128 9.79 10.99 -3.01
C LEU A 128 10.00 12.51 -3.17
N PRO A 129 10.66 12.98 -4.25
CA PRO A 129 10.74 14.41 -4.51
C PRO A 129 9.32 15.00 -4.48
N PRO A 130 9.11 16.13 -3.79
CA PRO A 130 7.78 16.71 -3.64
C PRO A 130 7.20 16.94 -5.03
N LEU A 131 6.01 16.37 -5.26
CA LEU A 131 5.27 16.60 -6.49
C LEU A 131 5.03 18.11 -6.62
N GLN A 132 5.54 18.69 -7.69
CA GLN A 132 5.34 20.11 -7.95
C GLN A 132 3.86 20.37 -8.19
N ILE A 133 3.32 21.40 -7.55
CA ILE A 133 1.93 21.80 -7.76
C ILE A 133 1.79 22.31 -9.20
N PRO A 134 1.00 21.63 -10.06
CA PRO A 134 0.84 22.05 -11.44
C PRO A 134 0.08 23.37 -11.49
N LYS A 135 0.43 24.22 -12.46
CA LYS A 135 -0.31 25.45 -12.71
C LYS A 135 -1.59 25.14 -13.47
N PHE A 136 -2.73 25.58 -12.94
CA PHE A 136 -4.05 25.36 -13.54
C PHE A 136 -4.52 26.60 -14.27
N LYS A 137 -4.64 26.50 -15.59
CA LYS A 137 -5.10 27.61 -16.42
C LYS A 137 -6.62 27.78 -16.37
N GLY A 138 -7.37 26.73 -16.04
CA GLY A 138 -8.84 26.76 -16.11
C GLY A 138 -9.38 26.03 -17.33
N HIS A 139 -8.57 25.18 -17.94
CA HIS A 139 -9.04 24.26 -18.96
C HIS A 139 -9.74 23.09 -18.29
N ILE A 140 -10.97 22.80 -18.72
CA ILE A 140 -11.82 21.80 -18.10
C ILE A 140 -11.16 20.41 -18.10
N TRP A 141 -10.45 20.05 -19.16
CA TRP A 141 -9.74 18.76 -19.26
C TRP A 141 -8.52 18.64 -18.35
N GLU A 142 -7.95 19.76 -17.89
CA GLU A 142 -6.83 19.76 -16.94
C GLU A 142 -7.32 19.61 -15.49
N TRP A 143 -8.63 19.74 -15.25
CA TRP A 143 -9.17 19.82 -13.90
C TRP A 143 -8.90 18.56 -13.07
N ASP A 144 -9.19 17.37 -13.61
CA ASP A 144 -9.07 16.12 -12.85
C ASP A 144 -7.61 15.82 -12.48
N GLN A 145 -6.69 16.07 -13.43
CA GLN A 145 -5.25 15.98 -13.20
C GLN A 145 -4.78 17.01 -12.16
N PHE A 146 -5.17 18.27 -12.32
CA PHE A 146 -4.82 19.33 -11.38
C PHE A 146 -5.33 19.02 -9.97
N TRP A 147 -6.62 18.68 -9.85
CA TRP A 147 -7.28 18.44 -8.58
C TRP A 147 -6.69 17.21 -7.89
N GLY A 148 -6.43 16.12 -8.62
CA GLY A 148 -5.80 14.93 -8.05
C GLY A 148 -4.41 15.20 -7.46
N ILE A 149 -3.58 15.98 -8.16
CA ILE A 149 -2.26 16.37 -7.67
C ILE A 149 -2.37 17.35 -6.51
N PHE A 150 -3.21 18.39 -6.62
CA PHE A 150 -3.42 19.39 -5.56
C PHE A 150 -4.01 18.77 -4.28
N LEU A 151 -4.95 17.83 -4.43
CA LEU A 151 -5.56 17.08 -3.34
C LEU A 151 -4.48 16.38 -2.51
N THR A 152 -3.61 15.62 -3.18
CA THR A 152 -2.58 14.79 -2.55
C THR A 152 -1.40 15.62 -1.99
N THR A 153 -1.07 16.73 -2.63
CA THR A 153 0.12 17.54 -2.28
C THR A 153 -0.16 18.65 -1.29
N VAL A 154 -1.38 19.19 -1.24
CA VAL A 154 -1.73 20.36 -0.42
C VAL A 154 -2.99 20.13 0.41
N HIS A 155 -4.07 19.63 -0.19
CA HIS A 155 -5.37 19.56 0.50
C HIS A 155 -5.37 18.56 1.66
N THR A 156 -4.71 17.40 1.52
CA THR A 156 -4.59 16.37 2.56
C THR A 156 -3.53 16.68 3.62
N GLN A 157 -2.64 17.64 3.37
CA GLN A 157 -1.56 17.99 4.30
C GLN A 157 -2.11 18.68 5.56
N ASN A 158 -1.46 18.45 6.70
CA ASN A 158 -1.85 19.03 7.99
C ASN A 158 -1.32 20.48 8.17
N ILE A 159 -1.62 21.35 7.20
CA ILE A 159 -1.30 22.78 7.22
C ILE A 159 -2.59 23.62 7.31
N SER A 160 -2.48 24.90 7.69
CA SER A 160 -3.67 25.73 7.89
C SER A 160 -4.44 25.96 6.59
N LYS A 161 -5.77 26.12 6.68
CA LYS A 161 -6.60 26.45 5.50
C LYS A 161 -6.15 27.73 4.79
N ILE A 162 -5.55 28.67 5.53
CA ILE A 162 -4.98 29.91 4.98
C ILE A 162 -3.75 29.61 4.11
N GLU A 163 -2.85 28.74 4.58
CA GLU A 163 -1.70 28.29 3.80
C GLU A 163 -2.15 27.50 2.56
N LYS A 164 -3.11 26.57 2.72
CA LYS A 164 -3.70 25.84 1.59
C LYS A 164 -4.31 26.79 0.55
N PHE A 165 -4.98 27.85 0.99
CA PHE A 165 -5.56 28.83 0.09
C PHE A 165 -4.48 29.65 -0.64
N THR A 166 -3.38 29.98 0.04
CA THR A 166 -2.24 30.65 -0.58
C THR A 166 -1.62 29.78 -1.69
N TYR A 167 -1.40 28.50 -1.42
CA TYR A 167 -0.94 27.54 -2.43
C TYR A 167 -1.92 27.39 -3.59
N LEU A 168 -3.23 27.35 -3.31
CA LEU A 168 -4.26 27.33 -4.34
C LEU A 168 -4.15 28.57 -5.25
N LEU A 169 -4.09 29.77 -4.69
CA LEU A 169 -4.03 31.02 -5.47
C LEU A 169 -2.76 31.18 -6.31
N ASP A 170 -1.65 30.59 -5.88
CA ASP A 170 -0.41 30.52 -6.66
C ASP A 170 -0.51 29.50 -7.80
N ALA A 171 -1.16 28.36 -7.55
CA ALA A 171 -1.38 27.33 -8.56
C ALA A 171 -2.35 27.76 -9.66
N LEU A 172 -3.32 28.63 -9.35
CA LEU A 172 -4.29 29.12 -10.31
C LEU A 172 -3.71 30.21 -11.23
N GLN A 173 -3.84 30.00 -12.54
CA GLN A 173 -3.62 31.01 -13.58
C GLN A 173 -4.97 31.51 -14.11
N ARG A 174 -4.95 32.60 -14.88
CA ARG A 174 -6.17 33.07 -15.57
C ARG A 174 -6.52 32.08 -16.70
N PRO A 175 -7.81 31.79 -16.96
CA PRO A 175 -9.02 32.29 -16.28
C PRO A 175 -9.42 31.64 -14.94
N ALA A 176 -8.82 30.52 -14.51
CA ALA A 176 -9.25 29.85 -13.27
C ALA A 176 -9.21 30.74 -12.03
N LYS A 177 -8.15 31.55 -11.89
CA LYS A 177 -7.94 32.48 -10.77
C LYS A 177 -9.08 33.49 -10.60
N GLU A 178 -9.73 33.89 -11.68
CA GLU A 178 -10.84 34.84 -11.66
C GLU A 178 -12.07 34.28 -10.94
N THR A 179 -12.22 32.95 -10.91
CA THR A 179 -13.33 32.26 -10.23
C THR A 179 -13.29 32.51 -8.71
N VAL A 180 -12.10 32.75 -8.16
CA VAL A 180 -11.89 32.89 -6.72
C VAL A 180 -11.31 34.26 -6.34
N GLN A 181 -11.11 35.16 -7.31
CA GLN A 181 -10.43 36.45 -7.10
C GLN A 181 -11.18 37.39 -6.14
N ASN A 182 -12.50 37.23 -6.03
CA ASN A 182 -13.34 38.05 -5.16
C ASN A 182 -13.37 37.55 -3.70
N LEU A 183 -12.73 36.41 -3.42
CA LEU A 183 -12.67 35.82 -2.10
C LEU A 183 -11.43 36.32 -1.35
N GLN A 184 -11.65 36.90 -0.19
CA GLN A 184 -10.54 37.25 0.72
C GLN A 184 -9.88 35.97 1.24
N ILE A 185 -8.55 35.99 1.44
CA ILE A 185 -7.80 34.88 2.01
C ILE A 185 -8.27 34.66 3.45
N SER A 186 -9.09 33.63 3.67
CA SER A 186 -9.57 33.23 4.99
C SER A 186 -9.87 31.73 5.00
N ALA A 187 -9.86 31.12 6.19
CA ALA A 187 -10.13 29.69 6.35
C ALA A 187 -11.54 29.29 5.84
N LYS A 188 -12.54 30.16 6.05
CA LYS A 188 -13.91 29.94 5.56
C LYS A 188 -13.99 30.02 4.04
N ASN A 189 -13.28 30.98 3.44
CA ASN A 189 -13.31 31.20 2.00
C ASN A 189 -12.49 30.15 1.23
N TYR A 190 -11.59 29.42 1.88
CA TYR A 190 -10.90 28.29 1.28
C TYR A 190 -11.88 27.21 0.81
N ASP A 191 -12.80 26.79 1.70
CA ASP A 191 -13.79 25.77 1.35
C ASP A 191 -14.70 26.26 0.21
N LEU A 192 -15.15 27.51 0.28
CA LEU A 192 -15.94 28.16 -0.78
C LEU A 192 -15.20 28.24 -2.12
N ALA A 193 -13.89 28.51 -2.09
CA ALA A 193 -13.06 28.57 -3.30
C ALA A 193 -12.95 27.20 -3.98
N ILE A 194 -12.77 26.14 -3.19
CA ILE A 194 -12.71 24.76 -3.69
C ILE A 194 -14.05 24.35 -4.30
N ASP A 195 -15.15 24.64 -3.63
CA ASP A 195 -16.49 24.30 -4.11
C ASP A 195 -16.82 25.06 -5.40
N ALA A 196 -16.48 26.35 -5.49
CA ALA A 196 -16.67 27.14 -6.71
C ALA A 196 -15.85 26.59 -7.89
N LEU A 197 -14.61 26.14 -7.65
CA LEU A 197 -13.78 25.53 -8.68
C LEU A 197 -14.33 24.16 -9.11
N LYS A 198 -14.72 23.29 -8.16
CA LYS A 198 -15.36 22.00 -8.45
C LYS A 198 -16.65 22.16 -9.24
N GLN A 199 -17.50 23.12 -8.85
CA GLN A 199 -18.75 23.38 -9.56
C GLN A 199 -18.50 23.85 -11.00
N LYS A 200 -17.46 24.67 -11.22
CA LYS A 200 -17.17 25.24 -12.53
C LYS A 200 -16.43 24.27 -13.45
N TYR A 201 -15.52 23.46 -12.91
CA TYR A 201 -14.54 22.66 -13.66
C TYR A 201 -14.62 21.13 -13.44
N GLY A 202 -15.25 20.66 -12.37
CA GLY A 202 -15.33 19.25 -11.99
C GLY A 202 -16.73 18.64 -11.97
N ASN A 203 -17.77 19.39 -12.36
CA ASN A 203 -19.11 18.85 -12.54
C ASN A 203 -19.30 18.46 -14.02
N ASP A 204 -18.98 17.22 -14.34
CA ASP A 204 -18.97 16.72 -15.72
C ASP A 204 -20.34 16.82 -16.39
N GLU A 205 -21.43 16.55 -15.67
CA GLU A 205 -22.80 16.66 -16.19
C GLU A 205 -23.17 18.11 -16.55
N ALA A 206 -22.86 19.06 -15.66
CA ALA A 206 -23.09 20.48 -15.90
C ALA A 206 -22.15 21.06 -16.97
N ILE A 207 -20.97 20.48 -17.16
CA ILE A 207 -20.02 20.84 -18.20
C ILE A 207 -20.51 20.36 -19.56
N ILE A 208 -20.90 19.09 -19.66
CA ILE A 208 -21.47 18.50 -20.88
C ILE A 208 -22.73 19.26 -21.28
N GLY A 209 -23.62 19.55 -20.32
CA GLY A 209 -24.82 20.36 -20.57
C GLY A 209 -24.50 21.76 -21.13
N ARG A 210 -23.48 22.44 -20.59
CA ARG A 210 -23.03 23.76 -21.09
C ARG A 210 -22.38 23.67 -22.47
N LEU A 211 -21.56 22.64 -22.72
CA LEU A 211 -20.92 22.41 -24.01
C LEU A 211 -21.94 22.10 -25.11
N LEU A 212 -22.94 21.26 -24.81
CA LEU A 212 -24.05 20.95 -25.71
C LEU A 212 -24.94 22.18 -25.97
N ALA A 213 -25.26 22.95 -24.94
CA ALA A 213 -26.00 24.21 -25.09
C ALA A 213 -25.21 25.23 -25.94
N SER A 214 -23.89 25.31 -25.73
CA SER A 214 -23.02 26.16 -26.55
C SER A 214 -22.99 25.69 -28.00
N LEU A 215 -22.92 24.39 -28.25
CA LEU A 215 -23.01 23.80 -29.60
C LEU A 215 -24.33 24.18 -30.29
N HIS A 216 -25.45 24.04 -29.57
CA HIS A 216 -26.79 24.38 -30.09
C HIS A 216 -26.99 25.88 -30.33
N SER A 217 -26.29 26.73 -29.58
CA SER A 217 -26.36 28.20 -29.75
C SER A 217 -25.53 28.72 -30.93
N ILE A 218 -24.61 27.91 -31.46
CA ILE A 218 -23.78 28.30 -32.61
C ILE A 218 -24.64 28.19 -33.88
N GLN A 219 -25.08 29.34 -34.39
CA GLN A 219 -25.81 29.44 -35.65
C GLN A 219 -24.93 30.03 -36.76
N ALA A 220 -25.07 29.49 -37.97
CA ALA A 220 -24.47 30.06 -39.15
C ALA A 220 -25.29 31.27 -39.62
N HIS A 221 -24.68 32.45 -39.62
CA HIS A 221 -25.34 33.70 -40.01
C HIS A 221 -25.20 33.99 -41.51
N SER A 222 -24.23 33.37 -42.19
CA SER A 222 -24.06 33.43 -43.64
C SER A 222 -23.33 32.20 -44.19
N SER A 223 -23.39 31.99 -45.51
CA SER A 223 -22.63 30.97 -46.25
C SER A 223 -21.20 31.42 -46.62
N SER A 224 -20.73 32.54 -46.09
CA SER A 224 -19.39 33.05 -46.33
C SER A 224 -18.32 32.13 -45.73
N ILE A 225 -17.23 31.91 -46.47
CA ILE A 225 -16.07 31.11 -46.03
C ILE A 225 -15.49 31.67 -44.71
N ALA A 226 -15.53 32.98 -44.51
CA ALA A 226 -15.04 33.60 -43.27
C ALA A 226 -15.92 33.25 -42.05
N ASP A 227 -17.24 33.24 -42.21
CA ASP A 227 -18.18 32.82 -41.16
C ASP A 227 -18.08 31.32 -40.90
N GLN A 228 -17.93 30.49 -41.94
CA GLN A 228 -17.72 29.05 -41.80
C GLN A 228 -16.42 28.74 -41.04
N ARG A 229 -15.32 29.43 -41.34
CA ARG A 229 -14.06 29.31 -40.59
C ARG A 229 -14.22 29.72 -39.13
N ARG A 230 -14.87 30.86 -38.87
CA ARG A 230 -15.14 31.33 -37.51
C ARG A 230 -16.01 30.36 -36.70
N ILE A 231 -16.94 29.68 -37.35
CA ILE A 231 -17.78 28.65 -36.73
C ILE A 231 -16.95 27.40 -36.44
N LEU A 232 -16.13 26.93 -37.39
CA LEU A 232 -15.24 25.80 -37.17
C LEU A 232 -14.25 26.04 -36.03
N GLU A 233 -13.70 27.26 -35.91
CA GLU A 233 -12.83 27.65 -34.79
C GLU A 233 -13.54 27.60 -33.43
N LYS A 234 -14.88 27.78 -33.40
CA LYS A 234 -15.69 27.67 -32.19
C LYS A 234 -16.14 26.24 -31.88
N ILE A 235 -16.48 25.45 -32.91
CA ILE A 235 -17.00 24.09 -32.76
C ILE A 235 -15.87 23.08 -32.46
N ALA A 236 -14.72 23.21 -33.13
CA ALA A 236 -13.58 22.29 -32.95
C ALA A 236 -13.15 22.11 -31.48
N PRO A 237 -12.94 23.18 -30.68
CA PRO A 237 -12.56 23.00 -29.28
C PRO A 237 -13.68 22.41 -28.41
N ILE A 238 -14.95 22.64 -28.76
CA ILE A 238 -16.12 22.07 -28.04
C ILE A 238 -16.19 20.56 -28.30
N ILE A 239 -16.02 20.12 -29.54
CA ILE A 239 -16.03 18.69 -29.90
C ILE A 239 -14.86 17.96 -29.24
N SER A 240 -13.65 18.54 -29.26
CA SER A 240 -12.49 17.94 -28.58
C SER A 240 -12.69 17.78 -27.08
N GLN A 241 -13.35 18.75 -26.41
CA GLN A 241 -13.69 18.65 -24.98
C GLN A 241 -14.77 17.62 -24.70
N LEU A 242 -15.80 17.53 -25.56
CA LEU A 242 -16.84 16.52 -25.44
C LEU A 242 -16.30 15.11 -25.66
N GLN A 243 -15.37 14.90 -26.60
CA GLN A 243 -14.72 13.60 -26.82
C GLN A 243 -13.89 13.18 -25.60
N GLN A 244 -13.04 14.10 -25.10
CA GLN A 244 -12.24 13.83 -23.90
C GLN A 244 -13.06 13.58 -22.64
N LYS A 245 -14.29 14.09 -22.54
CA LYS A 245 -15.18 13.83 -21.38
C LYS A 245 -16.09 12.61 -21.61
N GLY A 246 -16.52 12.36 -22.85
CA GLY A 246 -17.35 11.22 -23.23
C GLY A 246 -16.62 9.88 -23.12
N GLU A 247 -15.31 9.84 -23.37
CA GLU A 247 -14.50 8.62 -23.18
C GLU A 247 -14.39 8.15 -21.72
N TRP A 248 -14.77 8.98 -20.73
CA TRP A 248 -14.74 8.61 -19.31
C TRP A 248 -16.11 8.23 -18.73
N ILE A 249 -17.19 8.37 -19.49
CA ILE A 249 -18.56 8.08 -19.00
C ILE A 249 -18.98 6.63 -19.29
N ASP A 250 -18.17 5.84 -19.99
CA ASP A 250 -18.40 4.40 -20.10
C ASP A 250 -17.68 3.64 -18.98
N THR A 251 -18.50 2.93 -18.20
CA THR A 251 -18.25 1.90 -17.16
C THR A 251 -18.12 2.34 -15.70
#